data_AF-A0A8T4DNK3-F1
#
_entry.id   AF-A0A8T4DNK3-F1
#
_cell.length_a   1.000
_cell.length_b   1.000
_cell.length_c   1.000
_cell.angle_alpha   90.00
_cell.angle_beta   90.00
_cell.angle_gamma   90.00
#
_symmetry.space_group_name_H-M   'P 1'
#
loop_
_entity.id
_entity.type
_entity.pdbx_description
1 polymer ?
#
loop_
_entity_poly.entity_id
_entity_poly.type
_entity_poly.pdbx_seq_one_letter_code
_entity_poly.pdbx_strand_id
1 'polypeptide(L)'
;MLGWLRKRIEQKELHSSLSSAFLKIKEDLTLQKNFIEDLHKNHSHLKDNTSVNHQRIAEWIIHFDKSIKRLEKDLLTLENKIYADLATMVVDSSKKLEGSLHAHKAELHTLKEVLKEELKRDLLVFVEDSKLKRASEPVINVDNVDNVNNITSEASFEALSNPEKWLVGVLFNTEAPLSYAQIAERTGKSISTVRVYMNQLKIKGFVEESSLPNGVKIFSLKHKAKVKKLYNL
;
A
#
# COMPACT_ATOMS: atom_id res chain seq x y z
N MET A 1 2.54 4.26 -10.33
CA MET A 1 1.54 4.81 -9.38
C MET A 1 2.04 6.03 -8.60
N LEU A 2 3.28 6.02 -8.08
CA LEU A 2 3.84 7.13 -7.27
C LEU A 2 3.96 8.49 -8.00
N GLY A 3 4.21 8.49 -9.31
CA GLY A 3 4.36 9.73 -10.09
C GLY A 3 3.09 10.59 -10.16
N TRP A 4 1.90 9.98 -10.15
CA TRP A 4 0.63 10.71 -10.14
C TRP A 4 0.38 11.38 -8.79
N LEU A 5 0.61 10.65 -7.70
CA LEU A 5 0.43 11.18 -6.35
C LEU A 5 1.36 12.38 -6.11
N ARG A 6 2.61 12.28 -6.60
CA ARG A 6 3.58 13.38 -6.57
C ARG A 6 3.09 14.61 -7.33
N LYS A 7 2.69 14.45 -8.60
CA LYS A 7 2.13 15.57 -9.40
C LYS A 7 0.91 16.21 -8.74
N ARG A 8 0.05 15.41 -8.11
CA ARG A 8 -1.14 15.90 -7.39
C ARG A 8 -0.77 16.74 -6.16
N ILE A 9 0.26 16.33 -5.42
CA ILE A 9 0.77 17.08 -4.27
C ILE A 9 1.36 18.40 -4.75
N GLU A 10 2.23 18.37 -5.77
CA GLU A 10 2.87 19.56 -6.35
C GLU A 10 1.81 20.56 -6.89
N GLN A 11 0.77 20.08 -7.58
CA GLN A 11 -0.32 20.94 -8.06
C GLN A 11 -1.13 21.57 -6.92
N LYS A 12 -1.42 20.83 -5.84
CA LYS A 12 -2.14 21.37 -4.68
C LYS A 12 -1.32 22.43 -3.95
N GLU A 13 -0.02 22.20 -3.81
CA GLU A 13 0.89 23.15 -3.16
C GLU A 13 1.02 24.43 -3.98
N LEU A 14 1.18 24.32 -5.29
CA LEU A 14 1.22 25.47 -6.19
C LEU A 14 -0.10 26.26 -6.17
N HIS A 15 -1.25 25.58 -6.15
CA HIS A 15 -2.55 26.23 -5.96
C HIS A 15 -2.62 26.98 -4.64
N SER A 16 -2.28 26.32 -3.53
CA SER A 16 -2.34 26.95 -2.20
C SER A 16 -1.47 28.20 -2.12
N SER A 17 -0.26 28.13 -2.67
CA SER A 17 0.65 29.27 -2.75
C SER A 17 0.09 30.40 -3.63
N LEU A 18 -0.47 30.06 -4.80
CA LEU A 18 -0.99 31.05 -5.73
C LEU A 18 -2.26 31.74 -5.20
N SER A 19 -3.20 30.99 -4.64
CA SER A 19 -4.39 31.55 -3.97
C SER A 19 -4.00 32.44 -2.79
N SER A 20 -3.01 32.02 -1.99
CA SER A 20 -2.50 32.85 -0.88
C SER A 20 -1.89 34.16 -1.39
N ALA A 21 -1.12 34.13 -2.48
CA ALA A 21 -0.56 35.33 -3.09
C ALA A 21 -1.65 36.28 -3.61
N PHE A 22 -2.69 35.75 -4.28
CA PHE A 22 -3.83 36.55 -4.74
C PHE A 22 -4.61 37.18 -3.58
N LEU A 23 -4.81 36.45 -2.48
CA LEU A 23 -5.46 36.98 -1.28
C LEU A 23 -4.66 38.14 -0.67
N LYS A 24 -3.33 37.99 -0.55
CA LYS A 24 -2.46 39.06 -0.05
C LYS A 24 -2.51 40.30 -0.93
N ILE A 25 -2.44 40.14 -2.25
CA ILE A 25 -2.55 41.26 -3.19
C ILE A 25 -3.90 41.97 -3.03
N LYS A 26 -4.99 41.21 -2.86
CA LYS A 26 -6.32 41.77 -2.61
C LYS A 26 -6.37 42.56 -1.30
N GLU A 27 -5.83 42.01 -0.22
CA GLU A 27 -5.74 42.68 1.07
C GLU A 27 -4.95 43.99 0.97
N ASP A 28 -3.77 43.97 0.33
CA ASP A 28 -2.93 45.16 0.12
C ASP A 28 -3.66 46.24 -0.69
N LEU A 29 -4.34 45.86 -1.79
CA LEU A 29 -5.13 46.79 -2.59
C LEU A 29 -6.31 47.38 -1.80
N THR A 30 -6.93 46.58 -0.93
CA THR A 30 -8.03 47.03 -0.08
C THR A 30 -7.54 48.04 0.95
N LEU A 31 -6.39 47.78 1.57
CA LEU A 31 -5.76 48.70 2.52
C LEU A 31 -5.37 50.03 1.84
N GLN A 32 -4.74 49.96 0.67
CA GLN A 32 -4.38 51.15 -0.11
C GLN A 32 -5.61 51.96 -0.51
N LYS A 33 -6.68 51.28 -0.96
CA LYS A 33 -7.95 51.91 -1.30
C LYS A 33 -8.54 52.63 -0.07
N ASN A 34 -8.63 51.97 1.08
CA ASN A 34 -9.21 52.55 2.30
C ASN A 34 -8.42 53.79 2.75
N PHE A 35 -7.08 53.72 2.73
CA PHE A 35 -6.22 54.87 3.03
C PHE A 35 -6.50 56.07 2.12
N ILE A 36 -6.66 55.81 0.81
CA ILE A 36 -6.96 56.85 -0.18
C ILE A 36 -8.38 57.40 -0.02
N GLU A 37 -9.36 56.56 0.30
CA GLU A 37 -10.73 57.00 0.61
C GLU A 37 -10.78 57.90 1.84
N ASP A 38 -10.00 57.58 2.88
CA ASP A 38 -9.93 58.40 4.08
C ASP A 38 -9.28 59.76 3.80
N LEU A 39 -8.19 59.79 3.02
CA LEU A 39 -7.61 61.04 2.52
C LEU A 39 -8.64 61.85 1.70
N HIS A 40 -9.38 61.18 0.82
CA HIS A 40 -10.39 61.82 -0.03
C HIS A 40 -11.51 62.46 0.80
N LYS A 41 -12.00 61.76 1.83
CA LYS A 41 -13.05 62.26 2.74
C LYS A 41 -12.56 63.45 3.56
N ASN A 42 -11.37 63.35 4.15
CA ASN A 42 -10.82 64.37 5.05
C ASN A 42 -10.42 65.67 4.32
N HIS A 43 -10.14 65.62 3.01
CA HIS A 43 -9.80 66.80 2.20
C HIS A 43 -10.96 67.33 1.35
N SER A 44 -12.19 66.87 1.58
CA SER A 44 -13.38 67.26 0.81
C SER A 44 -13.76 68.75 0.92
N HIS A 45 -13.21 69.47 1.90
CA HIS A 45 -13.46 70.89 2.16
C HIS A 45 -12.53 71.85 1.36
N LEU A 46 -11.48 71.34 0.71
CA LEU A 46 -10.45 72.15 0.03
C LEU A 46 -10.73 72.37 -1.48
N LYS A 47 -11.95 72.05 -1.94
CA LYS A 47 -12.34 71.84 -3.35
C LYS A 47 -11.98 72.95 -4.34
N ASP A 48 -11.80 74.19 -3.89
CA ASP A 48 -11.72 75.34 -4.79
C ASP A 48 -10.38 75.49 -5.55
N ASN A 49 -9.27 74.92 -5.02
CA ASN A 49 -7.98 74.82 -5.75
C ASN A 49 -7.48 73.36 -5.93
N THR A 50 -8.13 72.38 -5.29
CA THR A 50 -7.74 70.96 -5.35
C THR A 50 -8.67 70.09 -6.19
N SER A 51 -9.58 70.67 -6.98
CA SER A 51 -10.63 69.91 -7.70
C SER A 51 -10.05 68.81 -8.62
N VAL A 52 -8.96 69.10 -9.34
CA VAL A 52 -8.29 68.13 -10.23
C VAL A 52 -7.64 66.99 -9.45
N ASN A 53 -7.00 67.28 -8.32
CA ASN A 53 -6.38 66.25 -7.48
C ASN A 53 -7.44 65.40 -6.77
N HIS A 54 -8.54 66.02 -6.32
CA HIS A 54 -9.68 65.31 -5.74
C HIS A 54 -10.33 64.37 -6.77
N GLN A 55 -10.51 64.83 -8.01
CA GLN A 55 -11.02 64.00 -9.11
C GLN A 55 -10.07 62.84 -9.44
N ARG A 56 -8.74 63.08 -9.50
CA ARG A 56 -7.75 62.01 -9.69
C ARG A 56 -7.81 60.96 -8.59
N ILE A 57 -7.99 61.38 -7.33
CA ILE A 57 -8.14 60.45 -6.21
C ILE A 57 -9.43 59.60 -6.37
N ALA A 58 -10.54 60.21 -6.77
CA ALA A 58 -11.77 59.47 -7.06
C ALA A 58 -11.60 58.46 -8.21
N GLU A 59 -10.88 58.83 -9.28
CA GLU A 59 -10.54 57.94 -10.38
C GLU A 59 -9.67 56.76 -9.92
N TRP A 60 -8.71 57.00 -9.01
CA TRP A 60 -7.88 55.95 -8.42
C TRP A 60 -8.71 54.97 -7.59
N ILE A 61 -9.65 55.46 -6.77
CA ILE A 61 -10.57 54.61 -5.99
C ILE A 61 -11.36 53.69 -6.95
N ILE A 62 -11.90 54.25 -8.04
CA ILE A 62 -12.61 53.47 -9.08
C ILE A 62 -11.68 52.43 -9.72
N HIS A 63 -10.42 52.78 -9.98
CA HIS A 63 -9.44 51.85 -10.53
C HIS A 63 -9.15 50.70 -9.55
N PHE A 64 -8.99 50.98 -8.25
CA PHE A 64 -8.84 49.95 -7.22
C PHE A 64 -10.05 49.00 -7.18
N ASP A 65 -11.26 49.53 -7.22
CA ASP A 65 -12.48 48.71 -7.25
C ASP A 65 -12.53 47.77 -8.46
N LYS A 66 -12.14 48.28 -9.64
CA LYS A 66 -12.07 47.47 -10.87
C LYS A 66 -10.99 46.38 -10.75
N SER A 67 -9.81 46.72 -10.22
CA SER A 67 -8.72 45.76 -10.03
C SER A 67 -9.07 44.67 -9.03
N ILE A 68 -9.70 45.02 -7.90
CA ILE A 68 -10.14 44.07 -6.88
C ILE A 68 -11.18 43.10 -7.49
N LYS A 69 -12.20 43.62 -8.18
CA LYS A 69 -13.21 42.78 -8.86
C LYS A 69 -12.59 41.87 -9.92
N ARG A 70 -11.57 42.35 -10.64
CA ARG A 70 -10.84 41.54 -11.63
C ARG A 70 -10.10 40.39 -10.96
N LEU A 71 -9.37 40.67 -9.87
CA LEU A 71 -8.66 39.65 -9.10
C LEU A 71 -9.61 38.59 -8.53
N GLU A 72 -10.78 38.99 -8.04
CA GLU A 72 -11.81 38.04 -7.57
C GLU A 72 -12.29 37.12 -8.69
N LYS A 73 -12.52 37.67 -9.88
CA LYS A 73 -12.93 36.89 -11.06
C LYS A 73 -11.81 35.95 -11.53
N ASP A 74 -10.57 36.42 -11.53
CA ASP A 74 -9.41 35.63 -11.94
C ASP A 74 -9.17 34.47 -10.96
N LEU A 75 -9.34 34.71 -9.65
CA LEU A 75 -9.27 33.68 -8.62
C LEU A 75 -10.36 32.62 -8.81
N LEU A 76 -11.61 33.03 -9.02
CA LEU A 76 -12.71 32.09 -9.30
C LEU A 76 -12.45 31.26 -10.58
N THR A 77 -11.92 31.91 -11.62
CA THR A 77 -11.59 31.24 -12.90
C THR A 77 -10.48 30.21 -12.70
N LEU A 78 -9.46 30.56 -11.92
CA LEU A 78 -8.36 29.67 -11.57
C LEU A 78 -8.85 28.45 -10.78
N GLU A 79 -9.68 28.66 -9.77
CA GLU A 79 -10.27 27.58 -8.97
C GLU A 79 -11.06 26.61 -9.86
N ASN A 80 -11.95 27.13 -10.70
CA ASN A 80 -12.76 26.33 -11.62
C ASN A 80 -11.91 25.51 -12.59
N LYS A 81 -10.85 26.11 -13.15
CA LYS A 81 -9.94 25.40 -14.05
C LYS A 81 -9.23 24.25 -13.34
N ILE A 82 -8.81 24.45 -12.09
CA ILE A 82 -8.11 23.42 -11.32
C ILE A 82 -9.06 22.29 -10.94
N TYR A 83 -10.31 22.58 -10.58
CA TYR A 83 -11.32 21.54 -10.36
C TYR A 83 -11.57 20.70 -11.62
N ALA A 84 -11.67 21.34 -12.79
CA ALA A 84 -11.83 20.64 -14.06
C ALA A 84 -10.62 19.75 -14.40
N ASP A 85 -9.40 20.28 -14.23
CA ASP A 85 -8.16 19.53 -14.48
C ASP A 85 -8.01 18.35 -13.51
N LEU A 86 -8.39 18.52 -12.24
CA LEU A 86 -8.40 17.44 -11.25
C LEU A 86 -9.43 16.36 -11.61
N ALA A 87 -10.63 16.75 -12.03
CA ALA A 87 -11.69 15.82 -12.40
C ALA A 87 -11.28 14.96 -13.60
N THR A 88 -10.74 15.59 -14.65
CA THR A 88 -10.25 14.87 -15.84
C THR A 88 -9.10 13.92 -15.49
N MET A 89 -8.13 14.37 -14.68
CA MET A 89 -7.01 13.53 -14.27
C MET A 89 -7.45 12.31 -13.43
N VAL A 90 -8.46 12.46 -12.57
CA VAL A 90 -9.01 11.36 -11.78
C VAL A 90 -9.69 10.32 -12.69
N VAL A 91 -10.51 10.77 -13.63
CA VAL A 91 -11.19 9.90 -14.59
C VAL A 91 -10.17 9.11 -15.43
N ASP A 92 -9.15 9.77 -15.96
CA ASP A 92 -8.11 9.11 -16.76
C ASP A 92 -7.30 8.11 -15.95
N SER A 93 -7.02 8.42 -14.69
CA SER A 93 -6.30 7.50 -13.79
C SER A 93 -7.15 6.28 -13.45
N SER A 94 -8.46 6.46 -13.25
CA SER A 94 -9.41 5.36 -13.01
C SER A 94 -9.46 4.41 -14.20
N LYS A 95 -9.60 4.95 -15.42
CA LYS A 95 -9.60 4.15 -16.66
C LYS A 95 -8.32 3.34 -16.83
N LYS A 96 -7.17 3.93 -16.52
CA LYS A 96 -5.87 3.22 -16.59
C LYS A 96 -5.77 2.10 -15.56
N LEU A 97 -6.26 2.32 -14.34
CA LEU A 97 -6.31 1.31 -13.29
C LEU A 97 -7.23 0.15 -13.65
N GLU A 98 -8.43 0.43 -14.16
CA GLU A 98 -9.37 -0.58 -14.65
C GLU A 98 -8.76 -1.40 -15.78
N GLY A 99 -8.13 -0.75 -16.76
CA GLY A 99 -7.42 -1.44 -17.85
C GLY A 99 -6.31 -2.37 -17.35
N SER A 100 -5.50 -1.90 -16.39
CA SER A 100 -4.45 -2.72 -15.76
C SER A 100 -5.02 -3.89 -14.97
N LEU A 101 -6.13 -3.68 -14.26
CA LEU A 101 -6.81 -4.75 -13.51
C LEU A 101 -7.35 -5.83 -14.46
N HIS A 102 -7.96 -5.44 -15.56
CA HIS A 102 -8.44 -6.37 -16.58
C HIS A 102 -7.29 -7.16 -17.22
N ALA A 103 -6.18 -6.49 -17.55
CA ALA A 103 -4.99 -7.15 -18.08
C ALA A 103 -4.44 -8.19 -17.09
N HIS A 104 -4.24 -7.82 -15.84
CA HIS A 104 -3.77 -8.76 -14.81
C HIS A 104 -4.75 -9.90 -14.56
N LYS A 105 -6.06 -9.66 -14.61
CA LYS A 105 -7.06 -10.72 -14.47
C LYS A 105 -6.97 -11.72 -15.64
N ALA A 106 -6.73 -11.24 -16.86
CA ALA A 106 -6.51 -12.09 -18.03
C ALA A 106 -5.21 -12.90 -17.90
N GLU A 107 -4.10 -12.26 -17.49
CA GLU A 107 -2.83 -12.94 -17.22
C GLU A 107 -2.99 -14.05 -16.17
N LEU A 108 -3.67 -13.76 -15.05
CA LEU A 108 -3.91 -14.72 -13.98
C LEU A 108 -4.74 -15.91 -14.47
N HIS A 109 -5.73 -15.66 -15.33
CA HIS A 109 -6.50 -16.72 -15.98
C HIS A 109 -5.61 -17.58 -16.88
N THR A 110 -4.77 -16.96 -17.73
CA THR A 110 -3.86 -17.72 -18.59
C THR A 110 -2.86 -18.55 -17.79
N LEU A 111 -2.28 -17.99 -16.73
CA LEU A 111 -1.36 -18.70 -15.85
C LEU A 111 -2.03 -19.88 -15.15
N LYS A 112 -3.29 -19.70 -14.72
CA LYS A 112 -4.07 -20.78 -14.10
C LYS A 112 -4.32 -21.95 -15.06
N GLU A 113 -4.64 -21.66 -16.32
CA GLU A 113 -4.83 -22.72 -17.33
C GLU A 113 -3.50 -23.41 -17.69
N VAL A 114 -2.40 -22.66 -17.82
CA VAL A 114 -1.07 -23.24 -18.05
C VAL A 114 -0.68 -24.18 -16.90
N LEU A 115 -0.84 -23.73 -15.65
CA LEU A 115 -0.50 -24.54 -14.46
C LEU A 115 -1.36 -25.81 -14.39
N LYS A 116 -2.63 -25.73 -14.79
CA LYS A 116 -3.55 -26.87 -14.83
C LYS A 116 -3.12 -27.89 -15.89
N GLU A 117 -2.68 -27.45 -17.06
CA GLU A 117 -2.17 -28.33 -18.11
C GLU A 117 -0.81 -28.94 -17.76
N GLU A 118 0.10 -28.19 -17.12
CA GLU A 118 1.34 -28.74 -16.58
C GLU A 118 1.09 -29.80 -15.51
N LEU A 119 0.20 -29.54 -14.55
CA LEU A 119 -0.15 -30.50 -13.51
C LEU A 119 -0.73 -31.80 -14.11
N LYS A 120 -1.56 -31.70 -15.15
CA LYS A 120 -2.07 -32.88 -15.87
C LYS A 120 -0.95 -33.67 -16.54
N ARG A 121 0.02 -32.99 -17.14
CA ARG A 121 1.17 -33.62 -17.79
C ARG A 121 2.05 -34.34 -16.76
N ASP A 122 2.34 -33.70 -15.63
CA ASP A 122 3.14 -34.29 -14.55
C ASP A 122 2.44 -35.51 -13.92
N LEU A 123 1.12 -35.44 -13.75
CA LEU A 123 0.32 -36.58 -13.29
C LEU A 123 0.39 -37.77 -14.26
N LEU A 124 0.36 -37.52 -15.58
CA LEU A 124 0.50 -38.56 -16.60
C LEU A 124 1.87 -39.24 -16.52
N VAL A 125 2.94 -38.45 -16.43
CA VAL A 125 4.32 -38.97 -16.29
C VAL A 125 4.47 -39.80 -15.01
N PHE A 126 3.92 -39.31 -13.88
CA PHE A 126 3.95 -40.05 -12.61
C PHE A 126 3.19 -41.39 -12.69
N VAL A 127 2.05 -41.42 -13.39
CA VAL A 127 1.28 -42.65 -13.60
C VAL A 127 2.03 -43.64 -14.49
N GLU A 128 2.75 -43.17 -15.52
CA GLU A 128 3.59 -44.03 -16.35
C GLU A 128 4.79 -44.59 -15.58
N ASP A 129 5.51 -43.75 -14.82
CA ASP A 129 6.63 -44.17 -13.98
C ASP A 129 6.23 -45.18 -12.90
N SER A 130 5.05 -45.01 -12.30
CA SER A 130 4.54 -45.92 -11.27
C SER A 130 4.07 -47.26 -11.86
N LYS A 131 3.58 -47.29 -13.11
CA LYS A 131 3.31 -48.55 -13.83
C LYS A 131 4.59 -49.30 -14.18
N LEU A 132 5.64 -48.59 -14.59
CA LEU A 132 6.98 -49.17 -14.86
C LEU A 132 7.62 -49.80 -13.61
N LYS A 133 7.46 -49.17 -12.44
CA LYS A 133 7.96 -49.74 -11.17
C LYS A 133 7.22 -51.00 -10.73
N ARG A 134 5.90 -51.12 -10.98
CA ARG A 134 5.14 -52.35 -10.66
C ARG A 134 5.48 -53.53 -11.58
N ALA A 135 6.06 -53.31 -12.76
CA ALA A 135 6.46 -54.37 -13.67
C ALA A 135 7.88 -54.92 -13.40
N SER A 136 8.63 -54.33 -12.46
CA SER A 136 10.07 -54.59 -12.30
C SER A 136 10.55 -54.97 -10.90
N GLU A 137 9.67 -55.18 -9.91
CA GLU A 137 10.09 -55.69 -8.60
C GLU A 137 10.02 -57.23 -8.54
N PRO A 138 11.17 -57.95 -8.43
CA PRO A 138 11.16 -59.31 -7.94
C PRO A 138 10.78 -59.29 -6.45
N VAL A 139 9.85 -60.17 -6.05
CA VAL A 139 9.45 -60.37 -4.65
C VAL A 139 10.66 -60.90 -3.88
N ILE A 140 11.38 -60.01 -3.18
CA ILE A 140 12.45 -60.40 -2.26
C ILE A 140 11.81 -60.57 -0.88
N ASN A 141 11.74 -61.82 -0.44
CA ASN A 141 11.51 -62.20 0.95
C ASN A 141 12.71 -61.69 1.77
N VAL A 142 12.51 -60.65 2.57
CA VAL A 142 13.53 -60.20 3.53
C VAL A 142 13.04 -60.55 4.93
N ASP A 143 13.43 -61.73 5.37
CA ASP A 143 13.69 -61.95 6.78
C ASP A 143 14.84 -61.01 7.19
N ASN A 144 14.59 -60.28 8.27
CA ASN A 144 15.60 -59.87 9.24
C ASN A 144 16.64 -58.81 8.82
N VAL A 145 16.38 -57.53 9.14
CA VAL A 145 17.43 -56.63 9.67
C VAL A 145 16.79 -55.63 10.64
N ASP A 146 16.88 -55.95 11.93
CA ASP A 146 16.91 -54.95 13.00
C ASP A 146 18.08 -53.98 12.74
N ASN A 147 17.81 -52.71 12.47
CA ASN A 147 18.80 -51.68 12.74
C ASN A 147 18.15 -50.42 13.31
N VAL A 148 18.47 -50.21 14.57
CA VAL A 148 17.90 -49.25 15.51
C VAL A 148 18.36 -47.83 15.15
N ASN A 149 17.43 -47.07 14.61
CA ASN A 149 17.07 -45.72 15.06
C ASN A 149 18.15 -44.89 15.79
N ASN A 150 18.77 -43.96 15.07
CA ASN A 150 19.33 -42.74 15.68
C ASN A 150 18.19 -41.71 15.82
N ILE A 151 17.30 -41.93 16.78
CA ILE A 151 16.24 -41.01 17.16
C ILE A 151 16.87 -39.88 17.97
N THR A 152 17.13 -38.73 17.33
CA THR A 152 17.14 -37.45 18.05
C THR A 152 15.81 -37.34 18.81
N SER A 153 15.88 -37.23 20.13
CA SER A 153 14.73 -37.25 21.03
C SER A 153 13.56 -36.42 20.49
N GLU A 154 12.44 -37.08 20.20
CA GLU A 154 11.25 -36.41 19.71
C GLU A 154 10.73 -35.42 20.75
N ALA A 155 10.82 -34.12 20.47
CA ALA A 155 10.24 -33.11 21.32
C ALA A 155 8.71 -33.27 21.32
N SER A 156 8.12 -33.57 22.49
CA SER A 156 6.66 -33.64 22.65
C SER A 156 6.06 -32.24 22.58
N PHE A 157 4.85 -32.12 22.01
CA PHE A 157 4.13 -30.83 21.93
C PHE A 157 3.90 -30.22 23.32
N GLU A 158 3.79 -31.06 24.34
CA GLU A 158 3.62 -30.67 25.75
C GLU A 158 4.80 -29.89 26.29
N ALA A 159 6.03 -30.15 25.79
CA ALA A 159 7.26 -29.47 26.16
C ALA A 159 7.40 -28.05 25.57
N LEU A 160 6.41 -27.59 24.79
CA LEU A 160 6.35 -26.22 24.31
C LEU A 160 5.80 -25.28 25.39
N SER A 161 6.40 -24.10 25.52
CA SER A 161 5.90 -23.00 26.34
C SER A 161 4.61 -22.43 25.76
N ASN A 162 3.82 -21.71 26.57
CA ASN A 162 2.55 -21.12 26.12
C ASN A 162 2.70 -20.23 24.86
N PRO A 163 3.73 -19.37 24.74
CA PRO A 163 3.96 -18.60 23.51
C PRO A 163 4.26 -19.48 22.28
N GLU A 164 5.01 -20.56 22.46
CA GLU A 164 5.37 -21.50 21.40
C GLU A 164 4.17 -22.34 20.93
N LYS A 165 3.38 -22.89 21.87
CA LYS A 165 2.13 -23.61 21.57
C LYS A 165 1.17 -22.75 20.77
N TRP A 166 1.08 -21.47 21.13
CA TRP A 166 0.20 -20.53 20.45
C TRP A 166 0.68 -20.19 19.03
N LEU A 167 1.99 -20.00 18.82
CA LEU A 167 2.57 -19.83 17.49
C LEU A 167 2.38 -21.05 16.59
N VAL A 168 2.53 -22.26 17.12
CA VAL A 168 2.15 -23.50 16.42
C VAL A 168 0.66 -23.49 16.09
N GLY A 169 -0.18 -22.98 17.00
CA GLY A 169 -1.59 -22.69 16.75
C GLY A 169 -1.82 -21.83 15.50
N VAL A 170 -1.14 -20.69 15.41
CA VAL A 170 -1.22 -19.75 14.29
C VAL A 170 -0.79 -20.39 12.98
N LEU A 171 0.35 -21.09 12.96
CA LEU A 171 0.88 -21.73 11.75
C LEU A 171 0.05 -22.93 11.28
N PHE A 172 -0.70 -23.56 12.18
CA PHE A 172 -1.58 -24.67 11.83
C PHE A 172 -2.84 -24.22 11.11
N ASN A 173 -3.37 -23.06 11.50
CA ASN A 173 -4.60 -22.50 10.91
C ASN A 173 -4.34 -21.80 9.56
N THR A 174 -3.13 -21.91 9.01
CA THR A 174 -2.75 -21.30 7.74
C THR A 174 -2.36 -22.34 6.71
N GLU A 175 -3.05 -22.28 5.56
CA GLU A 175 -2.74 -23.12 4.41
C GLU A 175 -1.41 -22.72 3.75
N ALA A 176 -1.09 -21.41 3.77
CA ALA A 176 0.14 -20.87 3.20
C ALA A 176 1.24 -20.65 4.26
N PRO A 177 2.54 -20.84 3.90
CA PRO A 177 3.66 -20.46 4.75
C PRO A 177 3.64 -18.96 5.09
N LEU A 178 4.00 -18.62 6.32
CA LEU A 178 3.96 -17.23 6.80
C LEU A 178 5.36 -16.65 6.98
N SER A 179 5.53 -15.38 6.64
CA SER A 179 6.73 -14.60 6.96
C SER A 179 6.71 -14.07 8.40
N TYR A 180 7.87 -13.64 8.90
CA TYR A 180 7.97 -12.98 10.22
C TYR A 180 7.01 -11.79 10.38
N ALA A 181 6.85 -10.96 9.34
CA ALA A 181 5.98 -9.80 9.37
C ALA A 181 4.51 -10.19 9.52
N GLN A 182 4.06 -11.18 8.76
CA GLN A 182 2.69 -11.70 8.82
C GLN A 182 2.39 -12.39 10.15
N ILE A 183 3.36 -13.10 10.72
CA ILE A 183 3.22 -13.68 12.06
C ILE A 183 3.14 -12.56 13.09
N ALA A 184 4.01 -11.56 13.05
CA ALA A 184 3.98 -10.41 13.96
C ALA A 184 2.63 -9.68 13.92
N GLU A 185 2.09 -9.43 12.72
CA GLU A 185 0.78 -8.81 12.52
C GLU A 185 -0.36 -9.64 13.15
N ARG A 186 -0.41 -10.94 12.88
CA ARG A 186 -1.44 -11.83 13.45
C ARG A 186 -1.32 -12.01 14.96
N THR A 187 -0.10 -11.89 15.48
CA THR A 187 0.19 -12.12 16.90
C THR A 187 0.13 -10.85 17.74
N GLY A 188 0.14 -9.67 17.12
CA GLY A 188 0.30 -8.39 17.82
C GLY A 188 1.64 -8.28 18.59
N LYS A 189 2.63 -9.12 18.24
CA LYS A 189 3.95 -9.12 18.88
C LYS A 189 4.98 -8.44 17.99
N SER A 190 6.03 -7.92 18.61
CA SER A 190 7.15 -7.36 17.85
C SER A 190 7.84 -8.45 17.02
N ILE A 191 8.38 -8.05 15.86
CA ILE A 191 9.10 -8.96 14.95
C ILE A 191 10.29 -9.63 15.64
N SER A 192 10.98 -8.92 16.54
CA SER A 192 12.11 -9.47 17.30
C SER A 192 11.67 -10.59 18.24
N THR A 193 10.55 -10.40 18.94
CA THR A 193 9.94 -11.44 19.80
C THR A 193 9.55 -12.67 18.97
N VAL A 194 8.90 -12.47 17.82
CA VAL A 194 8.53 -13.57 16.92
C VAL A 194 9.78 -14.32 16.44
N ARG A 195 10.86 -13.62 16.09
CA ARG A 195 12.11 -14.23 15.66
C ARG A 195 12.69 -15.17 16.71
N VAL A 196 12.67 -14.76 17.98
CA VAL A 196 13.16 -15.59 19.10
C VAL A 196 12.36 -16.88 19.20
N TYR A 197 11.04 -16.80 19.24
CA TYR A 197 10.18 -17.99 19.39
C TYR A 197 10.22 -18.91 18.16
N MET A 198 10.28 -18.35 16.95
CA MET A 198 10.40 -19.14 15.73
C MET A 198 11.74 -19.88 15.64
N ASN A 199 12.83 -19.27 16.11
CA ASN A 199 14.12 -19.96 16.21
C ASN A 199 14.06 -21.12 17.21
N GLN A 200 13.39 -20.94 18.35
CA GLN A 200 13.18 -22.01 19.32
C GLN A 200 12.35 -23.15 18.73
N LEU A 201 11.24 -22.84 18.04
CA LEU A 201 10.40 -23.84 17.37
C LEU A 201 11.14 -24.59 16.25
N LYS A 202 12.03 -23.90 15.53
CA LYS A 202 12.90 -24.50 14.52
C LYS A 202 13.90 -25.47 15.17
N ILE A 203 14.57 -25.06 16.25
CA ILE A 203 15.51 -25.92 17.00
C ILE A 203 14.80 -27.15 17.53
N LYS A 204 13.57 -26.98 18.05
CA LYS A 204 12.71 -28.08 18.54
C LYS A 204 12.10 -28.92 17.41
N GLY A 205 12.34 -28.58 16.14
CA GLY A 205 11.93 -29.38 14.98
C GLY A 205 10.45 -29.28 14.59
N PHE A 206 9.68 -28.32 15.12
CA PHE A 206 8.24 -28.18 14.81
C PHE A 206 7.97 -27.45 13.50
N VAL A 207 8.90 -26.58 13.07
CA VAL A 207 8.73 -25.67 11.95
C VAL A 207 9.85 -25.86 10.93
N GLU A 208 9.49 -25.76 9.65
CA GLU A 208 10.42 -25.63 8.53
C GLU A 208 10.54 -24.17 8.11
N GLU A 209 11.78 -23.74 7.85
CA GLU A 209 12.11 -22.42 7.34
C GLU A 209 12.55 -22.55 5.90
N SER A 210 11.89 -21.82 5.01
CA SER A 210 12.26 -21.70 3.60
C SER A 210 12.54 -20.25 3.27
N SER A 211 13.47 -20.00 2.35
CA SER A 211 13.79 -18.65 1.87
C SER A 211 13.23 -18.48 0.46
N LEU A 212 12.47 -17.40 0.27
CA LEU A 212 11.99 -17.00 -1.06
C LEU A 212 13.14 -16.37 -1.88
N PRO A 213 13.01 -16.30 -3.23
CA PRO A 213 14.03 -15.70 -4.11
C PRO A 213 14.36 -14.23 -3.78
N ASN A 214 13.45 -13.52 -3.12
CA ASN A 214 13.63 -12.14 -2.65
C ASN A 214 14.31 -12.03 -1.27
N GLY A 215 14.79 -13.15 -0.70
CA GLY A 215 15.44 -13.22 0.61
C GLY A 215 14.48 -13.23 1.81
N VAL A 216 13.16 -13.22 1.59
CA VAL A 216 12.18 -13.28 2.68
C VAL A 216 12.06 -14.70 3.22
N LYS A 217 12.21 -14.85 4.53
CA LYS A 217 12.04 -16.12 5.25
C LYS A 217 10.56 -16.39 5.52
N ILE A 218 10.11 -17.57 5.12
CA ILE A 218 8.75 -18.09 5.34
C ILE A 218 8.80 -19.38 6.15
N PHE A 219 7.75 -19.61 6.93
CA PHE A 219 7.68 -20.68 7.90
C PHE A 219 6.42 -21.51 7.72
N SER A 220 6.58 -22.83 7.78
CA SER A 220 5.48 -23.81 7.73
C SER A 220 5.66 -24.86 8.82
N LEU A 221 4.55 -25.43 9.31
CA LEU A 221 4.63 -26.58 10.22
C LEU A 221 5.06 -27.83 9.45
N LYS A 222 5.96 -28.61 10.05
CA LYS A 222 6.31 -29.95 9.54
C LYS A 222 5.07 -30.83 9.46
N HIS A 223 4.98 -31.65 8.41
CA HIS A 223 3.85 -32.55 8.18
C HIS A 223 3.57 -33.46 9.40
N LYS A 224 4.62 -33.97 10.06
CA LYS A 224 4.50 -34.78 11.29
C LYS A 224 3.92 -33.99 12.47
N ALA A 225 4.23 -32.70 12.60
CA ALA A 225 3.69 -31.83 13.64
C ALA A 225 2.22 -31.43 13.38
N LYS A 226 1.82 -31.31 12.10
CA LYS A 226 0.40 -31.14 11.73
C LYS A 226 -0.42 -32.37 12.14
N VAL A 227 0.09 -33.57 11.90
CA VAL A 227 -0.58 -34.83 12.28
C VAL A 227 -0.71 -34.94 13.80
N LYS A 228 0.34 -34.71 14.59
CA LYS A 228 0.26 -34.79 16.07
C LYS A 228 -0.81 -33.86 16.66
N LYS A 229 -0.92 -32.61 16.18
CA LYS A 229 -1.97 -31.67 16.63
C LYS A 229 -3.38 -32.12 16.21
N LEU A 230 -3.52 -32.74 15.05
CA LEU A 230 -4.82 -33.17 14.52
C LEU A 230 -5.38 -34.38 15.29
N TYR A 231 -4.49 -35.23 15.81
CA TYR A 231 -4.85 -36.45 16.55
C TYR A 231 -4.67 -36.35 18.07
N ASN A 232 -4.29 -35.18 18.63
CA ASN A 232 -3.94 -35.00 20.05
C ASN A 232 -2.99 -36.11 20.56
N LEU A 233 -1.99 -36.46 19.75
CA LEU A 233 -0.94 -37.46 20.05
C LEU A 233 0.35 -36.79 20.54
#